data_AF-A0A523MK11-F1
#
_entry.id   AF-A0A523MK11-F1
#
_cell.length_a   1.000
_cell.length_b   1.000
_cell.length_c   1.000
_cell.angle_alpha   90.00
_cell.angle_beta   90.00
_cell.angle_gamma   90.00
#
_symmetry.space_group_name_H-M   'P 1'
#
loop_
_entity.id
_entity.type
_entity.pdbx_description
1 polymer ?
#
loop_
_entity_poly.entity_id
_entity_poly.type
_entity_poly.pdbx_seq_one_letter_code
_entity_poly.pdbx_strand_id
1 'polypeptide(L)'
;MLIILMVVLLLGGSVTNSLLDYIADGRDAAKAVIVEDDRRKDVLETFKQLRKRTEVQQEQVKSHGKQLASVLASAGLQSADMDKAWWMYFERVDAYNVDMLDLRYELREQLTRDEWERIFPAE
;
A
#
# COMPACT_ATOMS: atom_id res chain seq x y z
N MET A 1 -19.92 16.21 5.99
CA MET A 1 -18.58 15.64 5.67
C MET A 1 -18.51 14.12 5.81
N LEU A 2 -19.15 13.50 6.81
CA LEU A 2 -19.19 12.03 6.97
C LEU A 2 -19.67 11.25 5.73
N ILE A 3 -20.71 11.74 5.04
CA ILE A 3 -21.25 11.10 3.84
C ILE A 3 -20.23 11.14 2.67
N ILE A 4 -19.46 12.22 2.54
CA ILE A 4 -18.43 12.35 1.49
C ILE A 4 -17.27 11.37 1.76
N LEU A 5 -16.84 11.24 3.02
CA LEU A 5 -15.81 10.29 3.42
C LEU A 5 -16.24 8.84 3.14
N MET A 6 -17.51 8.53 3.41
CA MET A 6 -18.10 7.22 3.11
C MET A 6 -18.14 6.92 1.61
N VAL A 7 -18.51 7.89 0.78
CA VAL A 7 -18.57 7.71 -0.69
C VAL A 7 -17.17 7.48 -1.27
N VAL A 8 -16.16 8.18 -0.74
CA VAL A 8 -14.75 7.98 -1.11
C VAL A 8 -14.25 6.57 -0.75
N LEU A 9 -14.66 6.03 0.40
CA LEU A 9 -14.27 4.69 0.85
C LEU A 9 -15.08 3.53 0.21
N LEU A 10 -16.36 3.75 -0.09
CA LEU A 10 -17.26 2.72 -0.62
C LEU A 10 -17.20 2.59 -2.15
N LEU A 11 -16.83 3.65 -2.88
CA LEU A 11 -16.76 3.63 -4.34
C LEU A 11 -15.37 3.30 -4.90
N GLY A 12 -14.38 2.97 -4.06
CA GLY A 12 -13.03 2.63 -4.54
C GLY A 12 -12.38 3.73 -5.39
N GLY A 13 -12.78 4.99 -5.17
CA GLY A 13 -12.47 6.11 -6.05
C GLY A 13 -11.28 6.92 -5.53
N SER A 14 -10.09 6.61 -6.05
CA SER A 14 -9.02 7.56 -6.40
C SER A 14 -8.32 8.39 -5.31
N VAL A 15 -8.78 8.45 -4.05
CA VAL A 15 -8.08 9.21 -2.98
C VAL A 15 -7.21 8.30 -2.09
N THR A 16 -7.31 6.97 -2.29
CA THR A 16 -6.51 5.95 -1.63
C THR A 16 -5.61 5.22 -2.62
N ASN A 17 -5.08 5.93 -3.62
CA ASN A 17 -3.77 5.53 -4.12
C ASN A 17 -2.85 5.77 -2.93
N SER A 18 -2.47 4.71 -2.23
CA SER A 18 -1.46 4.86 -1.19
C SER A 18 -0.29 5.50 -1.90
N LEU A 19 0.19 6.66 -1.44
CA LEU A 19 1.38 7.32 -2.01
C LEU A 19 2.57 6.35 -2.15
N LEU A 20 2.53 5.26 -1.37
CA LEU A 20 3.52 4.22 -1.31
C LEU A 20 3.17 2.91 -2.04
N ASP A 21 2.06 2.84 -2.79
CA ASP A 21 1.62 1.62 -3.49
C ASP A 21 2.71 1.01 -4.39
N TYR A 22 2.60 -0.31 -4.60
CA TYR A 22 3.54 -1.08 -5.41
C TYR A 22 3.66 -0.54 -6.84
N ILE A 23 4.90 -0.28 -7.27
CA ILE A 23 5.24 0.19 -8.62
C ILE A 23 5.65 -1.02 -9.46
N ALA A 24 4.70 -1.58 -10.21
CA ALA A 24 4.95 -2.76 -11.06
C ALA A 24 6.03 -2.49 -12.12
N ASP A 25 6.05 -1.29 -12.69
CA ASP A 25 6.98 -0.89 -13.74
C ASP A 25 8.44 -0.89 -13.25
N GLY A 26 8.67 -0.55 -11.98
CA GLY A 26 10.01 -0.57 -11.38
C GLY A 26 10.61 -1.97 -11.34
N ARG A 27 9.79 -3.02 -11.17
CA ARG A 27 10.26 -4.41 -11.16
C ARG A 27 10.78 -4.86 -12.52
N ASP A 28 10.07 -4.52 -13.59
CA ASP A 28 10.48 -4.92 -14.94
C ASP A 28 11.69 -4.12 -15.41
N ALA A 29 11.77 -2.84 -15.06
CA ALA A 29 12.98 -2.04 -15.25
C ALA A 29 14.18 -2.61 -14.49
N ALA A 30 14.00 -3.06 -13.24
CA ALA A 30 15.08 -3.67 -12.45
C ALA A 30 15.66 -4.93 -13.11
N LYS A 31 14.83 -5.76 -13.77
CA LYS A 31 15.32 -6.93 -14.53
C LYS A 31 16.22 -6.55 -15.71
N ALA A 32 15.93 -5.43 -16.35
CA ALA A 32 16.65 -4.96 -17.53
C ALA A 32 17.93 -4.19 -17.16
N VAL A 33 17.94 -3.52 -16.00
CA VAL A 33 19.00 -2.61 -15.57
C VAL A 33 20.07 -3.30 -14.73
N ILE A 34 19.71 -4.26 -13.87
CA ILE A 34 20.65 -4.93 -12.97
C ILE A 34 21.26 -6.15 -13.66
N VAL A 35 22.56 -6.10 -13.92
CA VAL A 35 23.29 -7.14 -14.67
C VAL A 35 23.69 -8.32 -13.77
N GLU A 36 24.01 -8.05 -12.49
CA GLU A 36 24.47 -9.07 -11.54
C GLU A 36 23.33 -9.95 -11.06
N ASP A 37 23.40 -11.26 -11.33
CA ASP A 37 22.31 -12.20 -11.08
C ASP A 37 21.89 -12.30 -9.62
N ASP A 38 22.84 -12.34 -8.68
CA ASP A 38 22.56 -12.45 -7.24
C ASP A 38 21.90 -11.18 -6.70
N ARG A 39 22.48 -10.00 -7.00
CA ARG A 39 21.91 -8.70 -6.58
C ARG A 39 20.55 -8.44 -7.21
N ARG A 40 20.38 -8.83 -8.48
CA ARG A 40 19.08 -8.76 -9.16
C ARG A 40 18.05 -9.63 -8.45
N LYS A 41 18.41 -10.82 -7.98
CA LYS A 41 17.49 -11.70 -7.26
C LYS A 41 17.02 -11.08 -5.95
N ASP A 42 17.94 -10.48 -5.19
CA ASP A 42 17.61 -9.80 -3.92
C ASP A 42 16.66 -8.63 -4.15
N VAL A 43 16.96 -7.76 -5.12
CA VAL A 43 16.08 -6.66 -5.52
C VAL A 43 14.69 -7.14 -5.94
N LEU A 44 14.61 -8.21 -6.73
CA LEU A 44 13.33 -8.78 -7.15
C LEU A 44 12.53 -9.39 -6.01
N GLU A 45 13.19 -9.91 -4.97
CA GLU A 45 12.51 -10.37 -3.76
C GLU A 45 11.95 -9.18 -2.98
N THR A 46 12.67 -8.07 -2.84
CA THR A 46 12.14 -6.84 -2.22
C THR A 46 10.93 -6.30 -2.99
N PHE A 47 10.95 -6.28 -4.34
CA PHE A 47 9.76 -5.96 -5.15
C PHE A 47 8.58 -6.91 -4.91
N LYS A 48 8.84 -8.20 -4.74
CA LYS A 48 7.79 -9.19 -4.45
C LYS A 48 7.20 -8.97 -3.05
N GLN A 49 8.01 -8.58 -2.07
CA GLN A 49 7.54 -8.21 -0.73
C GLN A 49 6.66 -6.96 -0.79
N LEU A 50 7.07 -5.90 -1.51
CA LEU A 50 6.26 -4.69 -1.74
C LEU A 50 4.89 -5.04 -2.36
N ARG A 51 4.89 -5.90 -3.37
CA ARG A 51 3.65 -6.39 -4.00
C ARG A 51 2.76 -7.13 -3.00
N LYS A 52 3.32 -8.08 -2.26
CA LYS A 52 2.57 -8.87 -1.26
C LYS A 52 1.95 -7.97 -0.19
N ARG A 53 2.68 -6.97 0.30
CA ARG A 53 2.17 -6.00 1.29
C ARG A 53 1.00 -5.19 0.72
N THR A 54 1.11 -4.75 -0.54
CA THR A 54 0.04 -4.03 -1.24
C THR A 54 -1.20 -4.90 -1.43
N GLU A 55 -1.04 -6.16 -1.85
CA GLU A 55 -2.17 -7.11 -2.01
C GLU A 55 -2.88 -7.35 -0.67
N VAL A 56 -2.12 -7.58 0.41
CA VAL A 56 -2.67 -7.72 1.77
C VAL A 56 -3.43 -6.47 2.20
N GLN A 57 -2.87 -5.27 1.96
CA GLN A 57 -3.54 -4.01 2.29
C GLN A 57 -4.85 -3.84 1.51
N GLN A 58 -4.87 -4.15 0.22
CA GLN A 58 -6.09 -4.08 -0.59
C GLN A 58 -7.19 -5.03 -0.09
N GLU A 59 -6.83 -6.24 0.33
CA GLU A 59 -7.77 -7.17 0.96
C GLU A 59 -8.30 -6.65 2.30
N GLN A 60 -7.43 -6.06 3.12
CA GLN A 60 -7.80 -5.47 4.40
C GLN A 60 -8.75 -4.28 4.23
N VAL A 61 -8.48 -3.38 3.28
CA VAL A 61 -9.36 -2.24 2.95
C VAL A 61 -10.74 -2.74 2.51
N LYS A 62 -10.80 -3.76 1.66
CA LYS A 62 -12.08 -4.37 1.23
C LYS A 62 -12.84 -4.99 2.42
N SER A 63 -12.13 -5.72 3.28
CA SER A 63 -12.73 -6.32 4.49
C SER A 63 -13.24 -5.26 5.45
N HIS A 64 -12.48 -4.19 5.65
CA HIS A 64 -12.85 -3.08 6.51
C HIS A 64 -14.06 -2.31 5.97
N GLY A 65 -14.13 -2.07 4.66
CA GLY A 65 -15.31 -1.48 4.01
C GLY A 65 -16.58 -2.30 4.26
N LYS A 66 -16.49 -3.64 4.22
CA LYS A 66 -17.63 -4.53 4.56
C LYS A 66 -18.01 -4.43 6.04
N GLN A 67 -17.04 -4.35 6.95
CA GLN A 67 -17.29 -4.17 8.38
C GLN A 67 -17.98 -2.84 8.66
N LEU A 68 -17.49 -1.74 8.09
CA LEU A 68 -18.13 -0.42 8.20
C LEU A 68 -19.57 -0.44 7.66
N ALA A 69 -19.80 -1.05 6.49
CA ALA A 69 -21.14 -1.20 5.94
C ALA A 69 -22.08 -1.98 6.88
N SER A 70 -21.57 -3.05 7.53
CA SER A 70 -22.35 -3.82 8.50
C SER A 70 -22.67 -3.03 9.77
N VAL A 71 -21.72 -2.26 10.30
CA VAL A 71 -21.94 -1.40 11.47
C VAL A 71 -23.02 -0.36 11.13
N LEU A 72 -22.93 0.26 9.95
CA LEU A 72 -23.90 1.25 9.48
C LEU A 72 -25.30 0.70 9.23
N ALA A 73 -25.40 -0.56 8.81
CA ALA A 73 -26.68 -1.23 8.60
C ALA A 73 -27.34 -1.70 9.91
N SER A 74 -26.62 -1.69 11.03
CA SER A 74 -27.14 -2.16 12.32
C SER A 74 -28.11 -1.13 12.93
N ALA A 75 -29.28 -1.60 13.37
CA ALA A 75 -30.23 -0.78 14.11
C ALA A 75 -29.66 -0.50 15.51
N GLY A 76 -29.27 0.74 15.77
CA GLY A 76 -28.66 1.15 17.05
C GLY A 76 -27.18 1.52 16.97
N LEU A 77 -26.75 2.12 15.85
CA LEU A 77 -25.40 2.64 15.64
C LEU A 77 -24.90 3.43 16.87
N GLN A 78 -23.94 2.87 17.60
CA GLN A 78 -23.28 3.59 18.67
C GLN A 78 -22.05 4.29 18.11
N SER A 79 -21.83 5.55 18.49
CA SER A 79 -20.63 6.31 18.12
C SER A 79 -19.35 5.53 18.42
N ALA A 80 -19.32 4.84 19.56
CA ALA A 80 -18.16 4.05 19.99
C ALA A 80 -17.79 2.93 19.02
N ASP A 81 -18.76 2.28 18.38
CA ASP A 81 -18.49 1.23 17.39
C ASP A 81 -17.89 1.81 16.10
N MET A 82 -18.32 3.01 15.72
CA MET A 82 -17.77 3.76 14.60
C MET A 82 -16.33 4.21 14.89
N ASP A 83 -16.10 4.79 16.06
CA ASP A 83 -14.77 5.27 16.49
C ASP A 83 -13.77 4.10 16.55
N LYS A 84 -14.21 2.95 17.08
CA LYS A 84 -13.39 1.73 17.10
C LYS A 84 -13.06 1.23 15.69
N ALA A 85 -14.03 1.22 14.78
CA ALA A 85 -13.79 0.82 13.40
C ALA A 85 -12.76 1.75 12.73
N TRP A 86 -12.90 3.07 12.90
CA TRP A 86 -11.93 4.03 12.38
C TRP A 86 -10.54 3.88 12.97
N TRP A 87 -10.44 3.74 14.28
CA TRP A 87 -9.14 3.58 14.94
C TRP A 87 -8.41 2.34 14.41
N MET A 88 -9.11 1.22 14.25
CA MET A 88 -8.57 -0.01 13.67
C MET A 88 -8.19 0.13 12.19
N TYR A 89 -8.79 1.05 11.45
CA TYR A 89 -8.39 1.36 10.08
C TYR A 89 -7.09 2.17 10.06
N PHE A 90 -7.03 3.25 10.85
CA PHE A 90 -5.85 4.13 10.89
C PHE A 90 -4.61 3.42 11.41
N GLU A 91 -4.72 2.60 12.46
CA GLU A 91 -3.61 1.79 12.97
C GLU A 91 -3.02 0.88 11.88
N ARG A 92 -3.87 0.29 11.03
CA ARG A 92 -3.42 -0.55 9.91
C ARG A 92 -2.77 0.25 8.79
N VAL A 93 -3.36 1.39 8.43
CA VAL A 93 -2.78 2.27 7.41
C VAL A 93 -1.39 2.74 7.85
N ASP A 94 -1.23 3.07 9.13
CA ASP A 94 0.07 3.47 9.69
C ASP A 94 1.08 2.32 9.63
N ALA A 95 0.70 1.12 10.08
CA ALA A 95 1.55 -0.07 9.99
C ALA A 95 1.95 -0.40 8.54
N TYR A 96 1.00 -0.31 7.59
CA TYR A 96 1.29 -0.47 6.17
C TYR A 96 2.30 0.57 5.66
N ASN A 97 2.13 1.84 6.02
CA ASN A 97 3.05 2.89 5.58
C ASN A 97 4.46 2.68 6.13
N VAL A 98 4.60 2.27 7.39
CA VAL A 98 5.90 1.92 7.98
C VAL A 98 6.55 0.76 7.22
N ASP A 99 5.82 -0.35 7.03
CA ASP A 99 6.31 -1.51 6.25
C ASP A 99 6.76 -1.12 4.84
N MET A 100 5.99 -0.25 4.16
CA MET A 100 6.31 0.17 2.80
C MET A 100 7.50 1.13 2.74
N LEU A 101 7.69 1.98 3.75
CA LEU A 101 8.87 2.84 3.85
C LEU A 101 10.13 1.99 4.05
N ASP A 102 10.10 1.02 4.96
CA ASP A 102 11.22 0.13 5.23
C ASP A 102 11.64 -0.63 3.96
N LEU A 103 10.67 -1.22 3.25
CA LEU A 103 10.94 -1.91 1.99
C LEU A 103 11.46 -1.00 0.88
N ARG A 104 11.03 0.27 0.84
CA ARG A 104 11.54 1.26 -0.12
C ARG A 104 12.97 1.69 0.20
N TYR A 105 13.31 1.81 1.48
CA TYR A 105 14.69 2.06 1.91
C TYR A 105 15.59 0.88 1.59
N GLU A 106 15.16 -0.35 1.89
CA GLU A 106 15.88 -1.57 1.52
C GLU A 106 16.13 -1.64 0.00
N LEU A 107 15.09 -1.37 -0.80
CA LEU A 107 15.22 -1.31 -2.26
C LEU A 107 16.22 -0.23 -2.70
N ARG A 108 16.22 0.93 -2.04
CA ARG A 108 17.13 2.04 -2.36
C ARG A 108 18.58 1.69 -2.07
N GLU A 109 18.85 0.93 -1.01
CA GLU A 109 20.19 0.51 -0.58
C GLU A 109 20.77 -0.58 -1.51
N GLN A 110 19.92 -1.45 -2.06
CA GLN A 110 20.34 -2.49 -3.00
C GLN A 110 20.68 -1.96 -4.41
N LEU A 111 20.15 -0.79 -4.76
CA LEU A 111 20.32 -0.15 -6.07
C LEU A 111 21.43 0.90 -6.04
N THR A 112 22.31 0.87 -7.03
CA THR A 112 23.21 1.99 -7.27
C THR A 112 22.42 3.23 -7.67
N ARG A 113 23.05 4.41 -7.61
CA ARG A 113 22.42 5.65 -8.05
C ARG A 113 21.98 5.59 -9.51
N ASP A 114 22.85 5.12 -10.40
CA ASP A 114 22.56 5.06 -11.84
C ASP A 114 21.41 4.10 -12.15
N GLU A 115 21.36 2.95 -11.46
CA GLU A 115 20.26 2.00 -11.63
C GLU A 115 18.96 2.58 -11.08
N TRP A 116 19.00 3.26 -9.93
CA TRP A 116 17.85 3.96 -9.38
C TRP A 116 17.27 4.97 -10.35
N GLU A 117 18.11 5.83 -10.95
CA GLU A 117 17.68 6.85 -11.91
C GLU A 117 17.12 6.23 -13.20
N ARG A 118 17.60 5.06 -13.62
CA ARG A 118 17.07 4.33 -14.77
C ARG A 118 15.76 3.59 -14.49
N ILE A 119 15.54 3.14 -13.26
CA ILE A 119 14.32 2.44 -12.83
C ILE A 119 13.22 3.44 -12.45
N PHE A 120 13.59 4.56 -11.83
CA PHE A 120 12.70 5.61 -11.34
C PHE A 120 13.15 6.98 -11.88
N PRO A 121 12.99 7.24 -13.19
CA PRO A 121 13.35 8.53 -13.77
C PRO A 121 12.50 9.64 -13.15
N ALA A 122 13.13 10.79 -12.87
CA ALA A 122 12.39 11.99 -12.49
C ALA A 122 11.54 12.43 -13.68
N GLU A 123 10.22 12.60 -13.47
CA GLU A 123 9.31 13.20 -14.45
C GLU A 123 9.63 14.67 -14.70
#